data_AF-A0EE86-F1
#
_entry.id   AF-A0EE86-F1
#
_cell.length_a   1.000
_cell.length_b   1.000
_cell.length_c   1.000
_cell.angle_alpha   90.00
_cell.angle_beta   90.00
_cell.angle_gamma   90.00
#
_symmetry.space_group_name_H-M   'P 1'
#
loop_
_entity.id
_entity.type
_entity.pdbx_description
1 polymer ?
#
loop_
_entity_poly.entity_id
_entity_poly.type
_entity_poly.pdbx_seq_one_letter_code
_entity_poly.pdbx_strand_id
1 'polypeptide(L)'
;MIEEEGQQLKSQLEQQLVEAILDSLQNHMDQNATFLAERLVYERDTEEFRSLLAECYLKENQPFKACHILRDCKSEFNRYQYAMSLFQNKKYKEAEVALVGTQFSNQFSSQTPNVPNGGFGFFLLGQIQEQLHRIEEAKHQYCKALDQNPTLWMAFERLSENW
;
A
#
# COMPACT_ATOMS: atom_id res chain seq x y z
N MET A 1 12.30 9.14 -35.68
CA MET A 1 12.72 10.54 -35.40
C MET A 1 11.62 11.36 -34.73
N ILE A 2 10.55 11.83 -35.40
CA ILE A 2 9.54 12.71 -34.75
C ILE A 2 8.79 12.01 -33.60
N GLU A 3 8.42 10.74 -33.76
CA GLU A 3 7.75 9.96 -32.70
C GLU A 3 8.71 9.62 -31.54
N GLU A 4 10.00 9.40 -31.85
CA GLU A 4 11.02 9.11 -30.83
C GLU A 4 11.35 10.35 -29.99
N GLU A 5 11.43 11.54 -30.61
CA GLU A 5 11.58 12.82 -29.91
C GLU A 5 10.37 13.12 -29.01
N GLY A 6 9.16 12.87 -29.51
CA GLY A 6 7.93 13.02 -28.72
C GLY A 6 7.86 12.06 -27.53
N GLN A 7 8.28 10.81 -27.72
CA GLN A 7 8.36 9.82 -26.65
C GLN A 7 9.41 10.19 -25.59
N GLN A 8 10.56 10.73 -26.04
CA GLN A 8 11.64 11.15 -25.16
C GLN A 8 11.28 12.39 -24.33
N LEU A 9 10.60 13.37 -24.93
CA LEU A 9 10.07 14.54 -24.22
C LEU A 9 9.05 14.15 -23.16
N LYS A 10 8.15 13.20 -23.45
CA LYS A 10 7.20 12.66 -22.46
C LYS A 10 7.91 11.99 -21.30
N SER A 11 8.91 11.15 -21.59
CA SER A 11 9.71 10.50 -20.55
C SER A 11 10.46 11.50 -19.67
N GLN A 12 10.93 12.62 -20.23
CA GLN A 12 11.60 13.66 -19.46
C GLN A 12 10.62 14.42 -18.54
N LEU A 13 9.43 14.75 -19.05
CA LEU A 13 8.38 15.39 -18.25
C LEU A 13 7.95 14.49 -17.08
N GLU A 14 7.75 13.19 -17.30
CA GLU A 14 7.42 12.23 -16.26
C GLU A 14 8.47 12.23 -15.13
N GLN A 15 9.76 12.21 -15.48
CA GLN A 15 10.86 12.25 -14.52
C GLN A 15 10.86 13.53 -13.69
N GLN A 16 10.72 14.69 -14.35
CA GLN A 16 10.64 15.98 -13.66
C GLN A 16 9.44 16.07 -12.71
N LEU A 17 8.29 15.51 -13.11
CA LEU A 17 7.12 15.44 -12.25
C LEU A 17 7.37 14.54 -11.03
N VAL A 18 7.94 13.35 -11.22
CA VAL A 18 8.28 12.43 -10.12
C VAL A 18 9.23 13.11 -9.13
N GLU A 19 10.30 13.75 -9.61
CA GLU A 19 11.25 14.48 -8.76
C GLU A 19 10.56 15.60 -7.96
N ALA A 20 9.73 16.40 -8.61
CA ALA A 20 9.01 17.49 -7.96
C ALA A 20 7.96 17.00 -6.95
N ILE A 21 7.30 15.86 -7.20
CA ILE A 21 6.39 15.22 -6.25
C ILE A 21 7.16 14.78 -5.00
N LEU A 22 8.28 14.08 -5.18
CA LEU A 22 9.10 13.59 -4.07
C LEU A 22 9.68 14.74 -3.23
N ASP A 23 10.17 15.80 -3.87
CA ASP A 23 10.63 17.01 -3.18
C ASP A 23 9.48 17.68 -2.40
N SER A 24 8.28 17.75 -2.99
CA SER A 24 7.10 18.30 -2.31
C SER A 24 6.72 17.48 -1.08
N LEU A 25 6.70 16.15 -1.19
CA LEU A 25 6.41 15.24 -0.06
C LEU A 25 7.45 15.37 1.05
N GLN A 26 8.74 15.47 0.69
CA GLN A 26 9.83 15.66 1.64
C GLN A 26 9.72 16.98 2.40
N ASN A 27 9.19 18.02 1.75
CA ASN A 27 8.98 19.35 2.33
C ASN A 27 7.56 19.56 2.89
N HIS A 28 6.76 18.50 3.06
CA HIS A 28 5.39 18.55 3.59
C HIS A 28 4.42 19.45 2.79
N MET A 29 4.67 19.62 1.49
CA MET A 29 3.81 20.36 0.56
C MET A 29 2.77 19.40 -0.06
N ASP A 30 1.94 18.79 0.78
CA ASP A 30 1.06 17.67 0.41
C ASP A 30 0.10 18.02 -0.74
N GLN A 31 -0.52 19.20 -0.71
CA GLN A 31 -1.43 19.65 -1.78
C GLN A 31 -0.71 19.82 -3.13
N ASN A 32 0.54 20.29 -3.11
CA ASN A 32 1.34 20.44 -4.32
C ASN A 32 1.73 19.07 -4.87
N ALA A 33 2.15 18.15 -4.00
CA ALA A 33 2.46 16.77 -4.35
C ALA A 33 1.24 16.08 -5.00
N THR A 34 0.04 16.21 -4.39
CA THR A 34 -1.20 15.66 -4.94
C THR A 34 -1.48 16.19 -6.34
N PHE A 35 -1.43 17.52 -6.55
CA PHE A 35 -1.69 18.12 -7.86
C PHE A 35 -0.73 17.61 -8.95
N LEU A 36 0.57 17.56 -8.64
CA LEU A 36 1.58 17.08 -9.58
C LEU A 36 1.41 15.58 -9.87
N ALA A 37 1.04 14.77 -8.88
CA ALA A 37 0.78 13.35 -9.05
C ALA A 37 -0.49 13.06 -9.86
N GLU A 38 -1.56 13.85 -9.68
CA GLU A 38 -2.77 13.77 -10.52
C GLU A 38 -2.42 14.07 -11.98
N ARG A 39 -1.59 15.10 -12.22
CA ARG A 39 -1.08 15.43 -13.55
C ARG A 39 -0.24 14.29 -14.13
N LEU A 40 0.64 13.69 -13.34
CA LEU A 40 1.49 12.57 -13.79
C LEU A 40 0.64 11.37 -14.25
N VAL A 41 -0.39 10.99 -13.47
CA VAL A 41 -1.29 9.89 -13.84
C VAL A 41 -2.14 10.22 -15.07
N TYR A 42 -2.54 11.49 -15.23
CA TYR A 42 -3.23 11.95 -16.43
C TYR A 42 -2.37 11.83 -17.70
N GLU A 43 -1.08 12.20 -17.60
CA GLU A 43 -0.13 12.08 -18.72
C GLU A 43 0.16 10.62 -19.07
N ARG A 44 0.36 9.77 -18.05
CA ARG A 44 0.52 8.32 -18.24
C ARG A 44 -0.03 7.53 -17.06
N ASP A 45 -1.03 6.70 -17.34
CA ASP A 45 -1.65 5.89 -16.31
C ASP A 45 -0.92 4.54 -16.14
N THR A 46 -0.10 4.41 -15.10
CA THR A 46 0.63 3.18 -14.75
C THR A 46 0.46 2.81 -13.28
N GLU A 47 0.63 1.54 -12.94
CA GLU A 47 0.55 1.07 -11.55
C GLU A 47 1.50 1.82 -10.62
N GLU A 48 2.73 2.14 -11.08
CA GLU A 48 3.73 2.86 -10.30
C GLU A 48 3.30 4.31 -9.99
N PHE A 49 2.75 5.01 -10.98
CA PHE A 49 2.31 6.40 -10.79
C PHE A 49 1.02 6.46 -9.96
N ARG A 50 0.14 5.45 -10.09
CA ARG A 50 -1.01 5.29 -9.20
C ARG A 50 -0.58 5.07 -7.74
N SER A 51 0.50 4.31 -7.49
CA SER A 51 1.06 4.17 -6.14
C SER A 51 1.52 5.52 -5.57
N LEU A 52 2.25 6.30 -6.38
CA LEU A 52 2.76 7.60 -5.95
C LEU A 52 1.63 8.58 -5.65
N LEU A 53 0.60 8.62 -6.49
CA LEU A 53 -0.61 9.42 -6.24
C LEU A 53 -1.36 8.94 -4.99
N ALA A 54 -1.46 7.63 -4.77
CA ALA A 54 -2.08 7.09 -3.56
C ALA A 54 -1.33 7.54 -2.29
N GLU A 55 0.01 7.53 -2.31
CA GLU A 55 0.81 8.06 -1.20
C GLU A 55 0.50 9.55 -0.93
N CYS A 56 0.41 10.37 -1.97
CA CYS A 56 0.02 11.78 -1.84
C CYS A 56 -1.38 11.92 -1.20
N TYR A 57 -2.37 11.15 -1.66
CA TYR A 57 -3.70 11.16 -1.05
C TYR A 57 -3.70 10.72 0.42
N LEU A 58 -2.88 9.75 0.81
CA LEU A 58 -2.79 9.32 2.21
C LEU A 58 -2.15 10.41 3.09
N LYS A 59 -1.14 11.12 2.58
CA LYS A 59 -0.53 12.27 3.27
C LYS A 59 -1.52 13.42 3.47
N GLU A 60 -2.36 13.67 2.47
CA GLU A 60 -3.44 14.66 2.55
C GLU A 60 -4.68 14.17 3.34
N ASN A 61 -4.60 13.01 4.01
CA ASN A 61 -5.68 12.39 4.77
C ASN A 61 -6.96 12.12 3.93
N GLN A 62 -6.77 11.67 2.69
CA GLN A 62 -7.83 11.29 1.74
C GLN A 62 -7.78 9.79 1.39
N PRO A 63 -7.90 8.88 2.37
CA PRO A 63 -7.75 7.44 2.14
C PRO A 63 -8.80 6.85 1.18
N PHE A 64 -9.97 7.48 1.05
CA PHE A 64 -10.98 7.09 0.06
C PHE A 64 -10.48 7.23 -1.39
N LYS A 65 -9.77 8.32 -1.71
CA LYS A 65 -9.20 8.53 -3.05
C LYS A 65 -8.05 7.56 -3.33
N ALA A 66 -7.21 7.31 -2.33
CA ALA A 66 -6.15 6.29 -2.40
C ALA A 66 -6.74 4.89 -2.67
N CYS A 67 -7.84 4.52 -2.00
CA CYS A 67 -8.55 3.27 -2.29
C CYS A 67 -9.06 3.22 -3.74
N HIS A 68 -9.61 4.33 -4.24
CA HIS A 68 -10.17 4.36 -5.59
C HIS A 68 -9.11 4.14 -6.67
N ILE A 69 -7.98 4.83 -6.57
CA ILE A 69 -6.92 4.74 -7.59
C ILE A 69 -6.18 3.39 -7.57
N LEU A 70 -6.07 2.75 -6.40
CA LEU A 70 -5.35 1.48 -6.25
C LEU A 70 -6.19 0.22 -6.55
N ARG A 71 -7.52 0.34 -6.70
CA ARG A 71 -8.45 -0.81 -6.75
C ARG A 71 -8.09 -1.88 -7.79
N ASP A 72 -7.61 -1.46 -8.96
CA ASP A 72 -7.33 -2.35 -10.09
C ASP A 72 -5.85 -2.76 -10.20
N CYS A 73 -5.02 -2.33 -9.25
CA CYS A 73 -3.59 -2.63 -9.23
C CYS A 73 -3.35 -4.05 -8.71
N LYS A 74 -2.43 -4.79 -9.35
CA LYS A 74 -2.20 -6.23 -9.10
C LYS A 74 -0.84 -6.53 -8.51
N SER A 75 0.12 -5.61 -8.62
CA SER A 75 1.45 -5.81 -8.05
C SER A 75 1.40 -5.99 -6.54
N GLU A 76 2.33 -6.77 -5.99
CA GLU A 76 2.36 -7.06 -4.54
C GLU A 76 2.51 -5.79 -3.71
N PHE A 77 3.32 -4.85 -4.20
CA PHE A 77 3.49 -3.52 -3.64
C PHE A 77 2.16 -2.74 -3.56
N ASN A 78 1.41 -2.70 -4.66
CA ASN A 78 0.12 -2.00 -4.68
C ASN A 78 -0.95 -2.70 -3.85
N ARG A 79 -0.95 -4.02 -3.75
CA ARG A 79 -1.86 -4.74 -2.85
C ARG A 79 -1.64 -4.34 -1.40
N TYR A 80 -0.37 -4.25 -0.97
CA TYR A 80 -0.03 -3.77 0.37
C TYR A 80 -0.50 -2.32 0.60
N GLN A 81 -0.18 -1.40 -0.31
CA GLN A 81 -0.65 -0.01 -0.20
C GLN A 81 -2.18 0.12 -0.22
N TYR A 82 -2.86 -0.70 -1.02
CA TYR A 82 -4.32 -0.71 -1.11
C TYR A 82 -4.94 -1.19 0.20
N ALA A 83 -4.40 -2.26 0.78
CA ALA A 83 -4.81 -2.74 2.10
C ALA A 83 -4.57 -1.69 3.20
N MET A 84 -3.44 -0.98 3.18
CA MET A 84 -3.20 0.15 4.10
C MET A 84 -4.24 1.26 3.94
N SER A 85 -4.57 1.63 2.70
CA SER A 85 -5.56 2.65 2.41
C SER A 85 -6.95 2.26 2.93
N LEU A 86 -7.33 0.99 2.72
CA LEU A 86 -8.59 0.42 3.22
C LEU A 86 -8.61 0.37 4.75
N PHE A 87 -7.49 0.03 5.39
CA PHE A 87 -7.35 0.03 6.84
C PHE A 87 -7.55 1.44 7.42
N GLN A 88 -6.91 2.47 6.85
CA GLN A 88 -7.10 3.86 7.24
C GLN A 88 -8.55 4.33 7.02
N ASN A 89 -9.21 3.81 5.98
CA ASN A 89 -10.63 4.04 5.72
C ASN A 89 -11.57 3.14 6.56
N LYS A 90 -11.05 2.41 7.56
CA LYS A 90 -11.80 1.52 8.47
C LYS A 90 -12.56 0.38 7.76
N LYS A 91 -12.17 0.04 6.53
CA LYS A 91 -12.74 -1.05 5.73
C LYS A 91 -11.99 -2.35 5.96
N TYR A 92 -11.99 -2.84 7.20
CA TYR A 92 -11.10 -3.93 7.64
C TYR A 92 -11.30 -5.25 6.88
N LYS A 93 -12.55 -5.62 6.56
CA LYS A 93 -12.83 -6.84 5.76
C LYS A 93 -12.29 -6.74 4.33
N GLU A 94 -12.46 -5.57 3.69
CA GLU A 94 -11.91 -5.32 2.36
C GLU A 94 -10.38 -5.32 2.41
N ALA A 95 -9.79 -4.73 3.46
CA ALA A 95 -8.34 -4.68 3.67
C ALA A 95 -7.74 -6.08 3.82
N GLU A 96 -8.37 -6.97 4.60
CA GLU A 96 -7.95 -8.36 4.76
C GLU A 96 -7.92 -9.10 3.41
N VAL A 97 -8.99 -8.97 2.62
CA VAL A 97 -9.11 -9.60 1.31
C VAL A 97 -8.08 -9.04 0.32
N ALA A 98 -7.84 -7.74 0.33
CA ALA A 98 -6.83 -7.11 -0.53
C ALA A 98 -5.41 -7.58 -0.19
N LEU A 99 -5.12 -7.77 1.10
CA LEU A 99 -3.79 -8.12 1.60
C LEU A 99 -3.47 -9.61 1.43
N VAL A 100 -4.42 -10.49 1.73
CA VAL A 100 -4.24 -11.96 1.65
C VAL A 100 -4.51 -12.49 0.23
N GLY A 101 -5.23 -11.69 -0.58
CA GLY A 101 -5.80 -12.10 -1.86
C GLY A 101 -7.09 -12.90 -1.68
N THR A 102 -7.93 -12.90 -2.71
CA THR A 102 -9.06 -13.83 -2.81
C THR A 102 -8.53 -15.24 -3.04
N GLN A 103 -8.23 -15.94 -1.96
CA GLN A 103 -7.93 -17.36 -2.06
C GLN A 103 -9.23 -18.10 -2.37
N PHE A 104 -9.54 -18.26 -3.66
CA PHE A 104 -10.15 -19.50 -4.14
C PHE A 104 -9.08 -20.60 -4.12
N SER A 105 -8.45 -20.84 -2.97
CA SER A 105 -7.56 -21.97 -2.80
C SER A 105 -8.43 -23.17 -2.47
N ASN A 106 -8.55 -24.07 -3.44
CA ASN A 106 -8.91 -25.46 -3.21
C ASN A 106 -8.30 -25.94 -1.88
N GLN A 107 -9.08 -26.65 -1.08
CA GLN A 107 -8.78 -27.14 0.28
C GLN A 107 -7.54 -28.07 0.38
N PHE A 108 -6.67 -28.12 -0.63
CA PHE A 108 -5.57 -29.07 -0.79
C PHE A 108 -4.19 -28.45 -1.01
N SER A 109 -4.04 -27.13 -1.09
CA SER A 109 -2.71 -26.50 -1.13
C SER A 109 -2.36 -25.87 0.21
N SER A 110 -1.47 -26.52 0.95
CA SER A 110 -0.79 -26.03 2.16
C SER A 110 0.14 -24.83 1.86
N GLN A 111 -0.30 -23.89 1.04
CA GLN A 111 0.45 -22.67 0.75
C GLN A 111 0.08 -21.63 1.78
N THR A 112 1.08 -21.19 2.54
CA THR A 112 0.98 -20.02 3.41
C THR A 112 0.39 -18.86 2.63
N PRO A 113 -0.54 -18.07 3.20
CA PRO A 113 -1.08 -16.90 2.51
C PRO A 113 0.06 -16.00 2.03
N ASN A 114 0.04 -15.65 0.73
CA ASN A 114 1.04 -14.75 0.14
C ASN A 114 0.73 -13.31 0.57
N VAL A 115 1.09 -12.99 1.82
CA VAL A 115 0.98 -11.65 2.39
C VAL A 115 2.15 -10.81 1.85
N PRO A 116 1.89 -9.73 1.09
CA PRO A 116 2.94 -8.90 0.50
C PRO A 116 3.69 -8.10 1.57
N ASN A 117 4.88 -7.60 1.23
CA ASN A 117 5.70 -6.71 2.07
C ASN A 117 6.25 -7.36 3.37
N GLY A 118 6.43 -8.69 3.38
CA GLY A 118 7.14 -9.41 4.44
C GLY A 118 6.56 -9.17 5.83
N GLY A 119 7.43 -8.88 6.81
CA GLY A 119 7.04 -8.63 8.20
C GLY A 119 6.02 -7.49 8.37
N PHE A 120 6.11 -6.42 7.56
CA PHE A 120 5.15 -5.31 7.62
C PHE A 120 3.75 -5.71 7.12
N GLY A 121 3.68 -6.63 6.17
CA GLY A 121 2.42 -7.21 5.72
C GLY A 121 1.74 -8.02 6.81
N PHE A 122 2.49 -8.92 7.47
CA PHE A 122 1.96 -9.71 8.59
C PHE A 122 1.54 -8.82 9.75
N PHE A 123 2.29 -7.77 10.05
CA PHE A 123 1.91 -6.80 11.07
C PHE A 123 0.58 -6.10 10.75
N LEU A 124 0.41 -5.61 9.52
CA LEU A 124 -0.85 -5.01 9.08
C LEU A 124 -2.02 -6.00 9.15
N LEU A 125 -1.79 -7.27 8.78
CA LEU A 125 -2.80 -8.32 8.90
C LEU A 125 -3.21 -8.55 10.36
N GLY A 126 -2.25 -8.56 11.29
CA GLY A 126 -2.53 -8.64 12.72
C GLY A 126 -3.40 -7.47 13.20
N GLN A 127 -3.08 -6.25 12.78
CA GLN A 127 -3.88 -5.06 13.12
C GLN A 127 -5.31 -5.16 12.56
N ILE A 128 -5.47 -5.63 11.31
CA ILE A 128 -6.78 -5.85 10.70
C ILE A 128 -7.58 -6.88 11.50
N GLN A 129 -6.95 -7.99 11.90
CA GLN A 129 -7.60 -9.07 12.65
C GLN A 129 -8.01 -8.64 14.06
N GLU A 130 -7.22 -7.79 14.74
CA GLU A 130 -7.64 -7.15 15.99
C GLU A 130 -8.90 -6.31 15.80
N GLN A 131 -8.95 -5.47 14.76
CA GLN A 131 -10.13 -4.65 14.46
C GLN A 131 -11.37 -5.49 14.10
N LEU A 132 -11.17 -6.73 13.67
CA LEU A 132 -12.21 -7.73 13.42
C LEU A 132 -12.51 -8.61 14.65
N HIS A 133 -11.91 -8.32 15.81
CA HIS A 133 -12.04 -9.08 17.06
C HIS A 133 -11.52 -10.53 16.99
N ARG A 134 -10.60 -10.83 16.07
CA ARG A 134 -9.93 -12.13 15.90
C ARG A 134 -8.57 -12.15 16.59
N ILE A 135 -8.62 -12.07 17.90
CA ILE A 135 -7.47 -11.90 18.80
C ILE A 135 -6.37 -12.96 18.60
N GLU A 136 -6.73 -14.24 18.62
CA GLU A 136 -5.74 -15.32 18.52
C GLU A 136 -5.07 -15.39 17.15
N GLU A 137 -5.82 -15.06 16.09
CA GLU A 137 -5.26 -14.94 14.74
C GLU A 137 -4.28 -13.76 14.68
N ALA A 138 -4.63 -12.62 15.27
CA ALA A 138 -3.77 -11.44 15.28
C ALA A 138 -2.41 -11.72 15.97
N LYS A 139 -2.42 -12.39 17.13
CA LYS A 139 -1.19 -12.82 17.83
C LYS A 139 -0.30 -13.64 16.91
N HIS A 140 -0.87 -14.62 16.20
CA HIS A 140 -0.12 -15.45 15.27
C HIS A 140 0.54 -14.64 14.15
N GLN A 141 -0.15 -13.62 13.62
CA GLN A 141 0.43 -12.76 12.60
C GLN A 141 1.53 -11.85 13.15
N TYR A 142 1.42 -11.34 14.38
CA TYR A 142 2.49 -10.56 14.99
C TYR A 142 3.74 -11.40 15.27
N CYS A 143 3.59 -12.65 15.70
CA CYS A 143 4.73 -13.57 15.80
C CYS A 143 5.42 -13.75 14.43
N LYS A 144 4.65 -14.01 13.37
CA LYS A 144 5.20 -14.10 12.00
C LYS A 144 5.87 -12.81 11.53
N ALA A 145 5.32 -11.65 11.92
CA ALA A 145 5.91 -10.36 11.61
C ALA A 145 7.29 -10.22 12.24
N LEU A 146 7.47 -10.68 13.48
CA LEU A 146 8.76 -10.69 14.19
C LEU A 146 9.72 -11.75 13.63
N ASP A 147 9.23 -12.91 13.21
CA ASP A 147 10.06 -13.93 12.55
C ASP A 147 10.69 -13.38 11.25
N GLN A 148 9.95 -12.55 10.52
CA GLN A 148 10.40 -11.90 9.28
C GLN A 148 11.19 -10.62 9.52
N ASN A 149 10.81 -9.84 10.52
CA ASN A 149 11.44 -8.58 10.89
C ASN A 149 11.60 -8.49 12.43
N PRO A 150 12.71 -9.02 12.98
CA PRO A 150 12.97 -9.00 14.41
C PRO A 150 13.10 -7.61 15.02
N THR A 151 13.29 -6.57 14.20
CA THR A 151 13.41 -5.17 14.65
C THR A 151 12.07 -4.44 14.73
N LEU A 152 10.95 -5.11 14.41
CA LEU A 152 9.62 -4.52 14.42
C LEU A 152 9.08 -4.40 15.86
N TRP A 153 9.57 -3.42 16.61
CA TRP A 153 9.16 -3.13 17.99
C TRP A 153 7.64 -3.09 18.16
N MET A 154 6.93 -2.45 17.22
CA MET A 154 5.46 -2.33 17.29
C MET A 154 4.75 -3.69 17.34
N ALA A 155 5.29 -4.73 16.70
CA ALA A 155 4.71 -6.08 16.77
C ALA A 155 4.95 -6.71 18.14
N PHE A 156 6.14 -6.49 18.72
CA PHE A 156 6.47 -6.95 20.07
C PHE A 156 5.59 -6.25 21.12
N GLU A 157 5.46 -4.93 21.04
CA GLU A 157 4.64 -4.11 21.94
C GLU A 157 3.18 -4.58 21.96
N ARG A 158 2.60 -4.83 20.78
CA ARG A 158 1.24 -5.39 20.63
C ARG A 158 1.08 -6.75 21.28
N LEU A 159 2.11 -7.59 21.26
CA LEU A 159 2.09 -8.89 21.93
C LEU A 159 2.25 -8.78 23.45
N SER A 160 2.83 -7.69 23.96
CA SER A 160 3.01 -7.47 25.40
C SER A 160 1.87 -6.72 26.09
N GLU A 161 1.16 -5.82 25.39
CA GLU A 161 0.22 -4.89 26.03
C GLU A 161 -1.26 -5.28 25.93
N ASN A 162 -1.65 -6.12 24.95
CA ASN A 162 -3.07 -6.31 24.61
C ASN A 162 -3.71 -7.60 25.14
N TRP A 163 -3.06 -8.35 26.03
CA TRP A 163 -3.50 -9.68 26.49
C TRP A 163 -3.18 -9.91 27.97
#